data_AF-A0A7C5BMD4-F1
#
_entry.id   AF-A0A7C5BMD4-F1
#
_cell.length_a   1.000
_cell.length_b   1.000
_cell.length_c   1.000
_cell.angle_alpha   90.00
_cell.angle_beta   90.00
_cell.angle_gamma   90.00
#
_symmetry.space_group_name_H-M   'P 1'
#
loop_
_entity.id
_entity.type
_entity.pdbx_description
1 polymer ?
#
loop_
_entity_poly.entity_id
_entity_poly.type
_entity_poly.pdbx_seq_one_letter_code
_entity_poly.pdbx_strand_id
1 'polypeptide(L)'
;MKIERIHDRVILFCAFRYALGRQTYVVSDAVTAITECWDTIPPSEQLSYHREINEAIHTKRAGMDMDILEWKRILKLKVKSAY
;
A
#
# COMPACT_ATOMS: atom_id res chain seq x y z
N MET A 1 -14.19 -2.72 1.76
CA MET A 1 -14.31 -2.61 3.25
C MET A 1 -14.18 -1.14 3.65
N LYS A 2 -14.94 -0.60 4.62
CA LYS A 2 -14.69 0.76 5.15
C LYS A 2 -13.83 0.66 6.40
N ILE A 3 -12.67 1.31 6.42
CA ILE A 3 -11.89 1.42 7.66
C ILE A 3 -12.40 2.63 8.44
N GLU A 4 -13.18 2.35 9.48
CA GLU A 4 -13.77 3.38 10.34
C GLU A 4 -12.96 3.59 11.63
N ARG A 5 -12.15 2.61 12.04
CA ARG A 5 -11.35 2.67 13.27
C ARG A 5 -9.87 2.85 12.98
N ILE A 6 -9.21 3.69 13.79
CA ILE A 6 -7.76 3.95 13.69
C ILE A 6 -6.95 2.65 13.74
N HIS A 7 -7.34 1.71 14.60
CA HIS A 7 -6.67 0.41 14.75
C HIS A 7 -6.67 -0.41 13.46
N ASP A 8 -7.77 -0.45 12.74
CA ASP A 8 -7.90 -1.21 11.49
C ASP A 8 -6.95 -0.65 10.41
N ARG A 9 -6.72 0.68 10.42
CA ARG A 9 -5.77 1.36 9.53
C ARG A 9 -4.32 1.05 9.89
N VAL A 10 -4.00 1.03 11.19
CA VAL A 10 -2.67 0.63 11.66
C VAL A 10 -2.39 -0.82 11.27
N ILE A 11 -3.36 -1.72 11.44
CA ILE A 11 -3.23 -3.12 11.04
C ILE A 11 -3.02 -3.25 9.53
N LEU A 12 -3.79 -2.52 8.71
CA LEU A 12 -3.61 -2.51 7.26
C LEU A 12 -2.20 -2.04 6.87
N PHE A 13 -1.70 -0.97 7.50
CA PHE A 13 -0.37 -0.44 7.23
C PHE A 13 0.74 -1.40 7.68
N CYS A 14 0.55 -2.10 8.80
CA CYS A 14 1.45 -3.17 9.24
C CYS A 14 1.44 -4.36 8.26
N ALA A 15 0.27 -4.78 7.78
CA ALA A 15 0.15 -5.85 6.80
C ALA A 15 0.83 -5.47 5.47
N PHE A 16 0.66 -4.22 5.03
CA PHE A 16 1.38 -3.66 3.90
C PHE A 16 2.90 -3.76 4.07
N ARG A 17 3.46 -3.24 5.17
CA ARG A 17 4.91 -3.28 5.41
C ARG A 17 5.44 -4.69 5.56
N TYR A 18 4.64 -5.60 6.12
CA TYR A 18 4.98 -7.01 6.19
C TYR A 18 5.07 -7.64 4.79
N ALA A 19 4.11 -7.32 3.91
CA ALA A 19 4.07 -7.85 2.55
C ALA A 19 5.11 -7.22 1.61
N LEU A 20 5.46 -5.94 1.81
CA LEU A 20 6.39 -5.22 0.96
C LEU A 20 7.79 -5.87 1.01
N GLY A 21 8.19 -6.50 -0.09
CA GLY A 21 9.46 -7.23 -0.18
C GLY A 21 9.41 -8.70 0.21
N ARG A 22 8.22 -9.20 0.55
CA ARG A 22 7.97 -10.64 0.69
C ARG A 22 7.39 -11.15 -0.63
N GLN A 23 7.99 -12.20 -1.16
CA GLN A 23 7.54 -12.88 -2.38
C GLN A 23 6.39 -13.84 -2.03
N THR A 24 5.21 -13.31 -1.69
CA THR A 24 4.07 -14.10 -1.19
C THR A 24 2.74 -13.67 -1.81
N TYR A 25 1.75 -14.57 -1.81
CA TYR A 25 0.39 -14.28 -2.33
C TYR A 25 -0.28 -13.09 -1.63
N VAL A 26 0.15 -12.78 -0.41
CA VAL A 26 -0.37 -11.71 0.46
C VAL A 26 -0.22 -10.33 -0.19
N VAL A 27 0.71 -10.14 -1.14
CA VAL A 27 0.86 -8.88 -1.88
C VAL A 27 -0.46 -8.49 -2.56
N SER A 28 -1.10 -9.43 -3.26
CA SER A 28 -2.35 -9.17 -3.99
C SER A 28 -3.51 -8.82 -3.05
N ASP A 29 -3.61 -9.50 -1.91
CA ASP A 29 -4.63 -9.22 -0.88
C ASP A 29 -4.40 -7.85 -0.23
N ALA A 30 -3.14 -7.51 0.08
CA ALA A 30 -2.79 -6.22 0.65
C ALA A 30 -3.12 -5.08 -0.34
N VAL A 31 -2.75 -5.21 -1.61
CA VAL A 31 -3.05 -4.23 -2.65
C VAL A 31 -4.57 -4.05 -2.81
N THR A 32 -5.33 -5.15 -2.79
CA THR A 32 -6.79 -5.10 -2.85
C THR A 32 -7.38 -4.35 -1.65
N ALA A 33 -6.98 -4.70 -0.43
CA ALA A 33 -7.45 -4.05 0.79
C ALA A 33 -7.10 -2.55 0.84
N ILE A 34 -5.89 -2.17 0.45
CA ILE A 34 -5.47 -0.75 0.37
C ILE A 34 -6.30 -0.01 -0.66
N THR A 35 -6.51 -0.59 -1.85
CA THR A 35 -7.26 0.04 -2.94
C THR A 35 -8.71 0.30 -2.53
N GLU A 36 -9.38 -0.68 -1.94
CA GLU A 36 -10.76 -0.53 -1.46
C GLU A 36 -10.91 0.52 -0.36
N CYS A 37 -9.86 0.70 0.46
CA CYS A 37 -9.88 1.63 1.57
C CYS A 37 -9.29 2.99 1.21
N TRP A 38 -8.76 3.19 0.00
CA TRP A 38 -7.93 4.35 -0.35
C TRP A 38 -8.60 5.68 -0.04
N ASP A 39 -9.88 5.80 -0.39
CA ASP A 39 -10.68 7.00 -0.16
C ASP A 39 -11.02 7.25 1.32
N THR A 40 -10.72 6.32 2.21
CA THR A 40 -10.85 6.50 3.67
C THR A 40 -9.52 6.78 4.35
N ILE A 41 -8.40 6.47 3.69
CA ILE A 41 -7.05 6.72 4.20
C ILE A 41 -6.73 8.23 4.11
N PRO A 42 -6.12 8.83 5.15
CA PRO A 42 -5.69 10.23 5.12
C PRO A 42 -4.52 10.49 4.15
N PRO A 43 -4.39 11.72 3.64
CA PRO A 43 -3.33 12.09 2.70
C PRO A 43 -1.91 11.71 3.17
N SER A 44 -1.59 11.89 4.45
CA SER A 44 -0.27 11.59 5.01
C SER A 44 0.10 10.10 4.94
N GLU A 45 -0.87 9.22 5.15
CA GLU A 45 -0.67 7.77 5.03
C GLU A 45 -0.61 7.34 3.56
N GLN A 46 -1.47 7.91 2.70
CA GLN A 46 -1.42 7.69 1.25
C GLN A 46 -0.02 8.01 0.68
N LEU A 47 0.57 9.14 1.10
CA LEU A 47 1.94 9.51 0.76
C LEU A 47 2.96 8.51 1.29
N SER A 48 2.75 7.96 2.49
CA SER A 48 3.65 6.97 3.08
C SER A 48 3.66 5.66 2.29
N TYR A 49 2.48 5.18 1.86
CA TYR A 49 2.38 4.04 0.93
C TYR A 49 3.15 4.30 -0.37
N HIS A 50 2.90 5.44 -1.02
CA HIS A 50 3.59 5.79 -2.27
C HIS A 50 5.10 5.85 -2.10
N ARG A 51 5.58 6.49 -1.03
CA ARG A 51 7.01 6.63 -0.75
C ARG A 51 7.67 5.27 -0.55
N GLU A 52 7.13 4.45 0.35
CA GLU A 52 7.72 3.15 0.71
C GLU A 52 7.70 2.17 -0.47
N ILE A 53 6.62 2.16 -1.27
CA ILE A 53 6.56 1.35 -2.49
C ILE A 53 7.64 1.79 -3.50
N ASN A 54 7.74 3.09 -3.77
CA ASN A 54 8.74 3.60 -4.72
C ASN A 54 10.17 3.30 -4.26
N GLU A 55 10.45 3.48 -2.97
CA GLU A 55 11.75 3.15 -2.38
C GLU A 55 12.06 1.65 -2.51
N ALA A 56 11.10 0.78 -2.20
CA ALA A 56 11.27 -0.66 -2.33
C ALA A 56 11.50 -1.09 -3.79
N ILE A 57 10.78 -0.50 -4.75
CA ILE A 57 11.00 -0.77 -6.19
C ILE A 57 12.38 -0.30 -6.62
N HIS A 58 12.77 0.93 -6.27
CA HIS A 58 14.05 1.51 -6.63
C HIS A 58 15.24 0.73 -6.07
N THR A 59 15.11 0.27 -4.82
CA THR A 59 16.14 -0.53 -4.14
C THR A 59 16.08 -2.03 -4.48
N LYS A 60 15.20 -2.45 -5.40
CA LYS A 60 14.98 -3.85 -5.81
C LYS A 60 14.61 -4.78 -4.62
N ARG A 61 13.83 -4.24 -3.68
CA ARG A 61 13.33 -4.91 -2.47
C ARG A 61 11.81 -5.01 -2.42
N ALA A 62 11.11 -4.80 -3.54
CA ALA A 62 9.64 -4.83 -3.59
C ALA A 62 9.03 -6.24 -3.76
N GLY A 63 9.86 -7.27 -3.96
CA GLY A 63 9.42 -8.64 -4.24
C GLY A 63 9.81 -9.09 -5.65
N MET A 64 9.05 -10.01 -6.24
CA MET A 64 9.20 -10.44 -7.64
C MET A 64 8.61 -9.39 -8.61
N ASP A 65 8.85 -9.57 -9.90
CA ASP A 65 8.31 -8.68 -10.94
C ASP A 65 6.78 -8.58 -10.90
N MET A 66 6.09 -9.69 -10.61
CA MET A 66 4.62 -9.70 -10.43
C MET A 66 4.17 -8.87 -9.22
N ASP A 67 4.91 -8.90 -8.12
CA ASP A 67 4.62 -8.09 -6.93
C ASP A 67 4.79 -6.60 -7.26
N ILE A 68 5.82 -6.26 -8.04
CA ILE A 68 6.04 -4.89 -8.52
C ILE A 68 4.86 -4.41 -9.38
N LEU A 69 4.30 -5.26 -10.23
CA LEU A 69 3.11 -4.91 -11.03
C LEU A 69 1.90 -4.62 -10.15
N GLU A 70 1.70 -5.41 -9.09
CA GLU A 70 0.64 -5.18 -8.09
C GLU A 70 0.86 -3.88 -7.33
N TRP A 71 2.06 -3.64 -6.79
CA TRP A 71 2.36 -2.40 -6.07
C TRP A 71 2.19 -1.13 -6.91
N LYS A 72 2.49 -1.21 -8.21
CA LYS A 72 2.27 -0.12 -9.17
C LYS A 72 0.78 0.24 -9.31
N ARG A 73 -0.17 -0.63 -8.94
CA ARG A 73 -1.60 -0.28 -8.92
C ARG A 73 -1.88 0.77 -7.85
N ILE A 74 -1.26 0.65 -6.67
CA ILE A 74 -1.38 1.65 -5.61
C ILE A 74 -0.79 2.99 -6.05
N LEU A 75 0.38 2.97 -6.70
CA LEU A 75 1.03 4.20 -7.19
C LEU A 75 0.21 4.98 -8.24
N LYS A 76 -0.76 4.33 -8.90
CA LYS A 76 -1.68 4.97 -9.85
C LYS A 76 -2.86 5.66 -9.16
N LEU A 77 -3.09 5.39 -7.87
CA LEU A 77 -4.17 6.01 -7.12
C LEU A 77 -3.84 7.49 -6.86
N LYS A 78 -4.86 8.34 -7.00
CA LYS A 78 -4.70 9.78 -6.75
C LYS A 78 -4.57 10.01 -5.25
N VAL A 79 -3.44 10.59 -4.84
CA VAL A 79 -3.27 11.07 -3.46
C VAL A 79 -4.18 12.28 -3.26
N LYS A 80 -4.89 12.31 -2.14
CA LYS A 80 -5.70 13.45 -1.73
C LYS A 80 -4.80 14.65 -1.46
N SER A 81 -5.20 15.82 -1.94
CA SER A 81 -4.51 17.06 -1.60
C SER A 81 -4.71 17.36 -0.12
N ALA A 82 -3.64 17.56 0.63
CA ALA A 82 -3.72 18.18 1.94
C ALA A 82 -3.99 19.67 1.70
N TYR A 83 -5.22 20.12 1.96
CA TYR A 83 -5.58 21.53 2.02
C TYR A 83 -5.61 21.96 3.47
#